data_AF-A0A4R4E3L3-F1
#
_entry.id   AF-A0A4R4E3L3-F1
#
_cell.length_a   1.000
_cell.length_b   1.000
_cell.length_c   1.000
_cell.angle_alpha   90.00
_cell.angle_beta   90.00
_cell.angle_gamma   90.00
#
_symmetry.space_group_name_H-M   'P 1'
#
loop_
_entity.id
_entity.type
_entity.pdbx_description
1 polymer ?
#
loop_
_entity_poly.entity_id
_entity_poly.type
_entity_poly.pdbx_seq_one_letter_code
_entity_poly.pdbx_strand_id
1 'polypeptide(L)'
;MHKLIRMHGYSTVPIADMVGTYEIKLNTHCVLSLVLINYAIHHLEAHGMTYQLAYTFNLRNGHVYTLAELFKPGSPYVDRLNDMIKQQIQDREIQLLHEFKSIDANQSFYITDKDLVIYFPIYQYTPYYYGILTFQVPYTAISDLLAPSGPICKIRN
;
A
#
# COMPACT_ATOMS: atom_id res chain seq x y z
N MET A 1 8.99 -11.72 -1.29
CA MET A 1 9.70 -11.63 -2.59
C MET A 1 9.18 -12.65 -3.60
N HIS A 2 9.23 -13.96 -3.33
CA HIS A 2 8.78 -15.01 -4.28
C HIS A 2 7.38 -14.77 -4.92
N LYS A 3 6.39 -14.28 -4.16
CA LYS A 3 5.07 -13.92 -4.71
C LYS A 3 5.16 -12.85 -5.80
N LEU A 4 5.97 -11.80 -5.60
CA LEU A 4 6.14 -10.71 -6.58
C LEU A 4 6.80 -11.23 -7.87
N ILE A 5 7.83 -12.06 -7.73
CA ILE A 5 8.52 -12.67 -8.87
C ILE A 5 7.53 -13.46 -9.74
N ARG A 6 6.61 -14.22 -9.11
CA ARG A 6 5.56 -14.96 -9.83
C ARG A 6 4.52 -14.07 -10.51
N MET A 7 4.33 -12.84 -10.04
CA MET A 7 3.35 -11.92 -10.64
C MET A 7 3.78 -11.45 -12.04
N HIS A 8 5.09 -11.45 -12.35
CA HIS A 8 5.59 -11.24 -13.71
C HIS A 8 5.25 -12.39 -14.67
N GLY A 9 4.74 -13.50 -14.15
CA GLY A 9 4.34 -14.65 -14.94
C GLY A 9 5.53 -15.44 -15.48
N TYR A 10 5.22 -16.43 -16.30
CA TYR A 10 6.19 -17.22 -17.05
C TYR A 10 5.94 -16.95 -18.54
N SER A 11 6.69 -15.99 -19.08
CA SER A 11 6.66 -15.68 -20.52
C SER A 11 7.59 -16.62 -21.28
N THR A 12 7.26 -16.92 -22.54
CA THR A 12 8.21 -17.58 -23.46
C THR A 12 9.38 -16.67 -23.82
N VAL A 13 9.22 -15.36 -23.61
CA VAL A 13 10.28 -14.37 -23.77
C VAL A 13 11.04 -14.26 -22.45
N PRO A 14 12.38 -14.44 -22.43
CA PRO A 14 13.14 -14.40 -21.18
C PRO A 14 13.11 -13.03 -20.52
N ILE A 15 13.26 -13.03 -19.20
CA ILE A 15 13.45 -11.81 -18.41
C ILE A 15 14.84 -11.26 -18.70
N ALA A 16 14.90 -10.02 -19.18
CA ALA A 16 16.15 -9.33 -19.48
C ALA A 16 16.82 -8.79 -18.21
N ASP A 17 16.04 -8.22 -17.30
CA ASP A 17 16.50 -7.75 -16.00
C ASP A 17 15.41 -7.92 -14.93
N MET A 18 15.83 -8.18 -13.70
CA MET A 18 14.96 -8.26 -12.54
C MET A 18 15.68 -7.76 -11.30
N VAL A 19 15.07 -6.78 -10.64
CA VAL A 19 15.58 -6.22 -9.39
C VAL A 19 14.52 -6.37 -8.30
N GLY A 20 14.87 -7.12 -7.25
CA GLY A 20 14.08 -7.21 -6.03
C GLY A 20 14.69 -6.37 -4.93
N THR A 21 13.90 -5.50 -4.31
CA THR A 21 14.32 -4.67 -3.17
C THR A 21 13.26 -4.63 -2.08
N TYR A 22 13.59 -4.00 -0.95
CA TYR A 22 12.67 -3.72 0.12
C TYR A 22 12.95 -2.33 0.71
N GLU A 23 11.92 -1.74 1.31
CA GLU A 23 11.99 -0.48 2.03
C GLU A 23 11.36 -0.63 3.40
N ILE A 24 12.08 -0.24 4.44
CA ILE A 24 11.52 -0.13 5.79
C ILE A 24 10.80 1.22 5.87
N LYS A 25 9.48 1.19 6.04
CA LYS A 25 8.64 2.39 6.18
C LYS A 25 8.48 2.82 7.65
N LEU A 26 8.53 1.85 8.56
CA LEU A 26 8.47 2.06 10.00
C LEU A 26 9.14 0.89 10.72
N ASN A 27 9.95 1.16 11.75
CA ASN A 27 10.47 0.15 12.65
C ASN A 27 10.63 0.73 14.05
N THR A 28 9.56 0.69 14.85
CA THR A 28 9.54 1.28 16.19
C THR A 28 8.46 0.63 17.06
N HIS A 29 8.59 0.67 18.38
CA HIS A 29 7.59 0.17 19.34
C HIS A 29 7.08 -1.27 19.06
N CYS A 30 7.98 -2.15 18.59
CA CYS A 30 7.66 -3.51 18.14
C CYS A 30 6.65 -3.57 16.96
N VAL A 31 6.57 -2.53 16.15
CA VAL A 31 5.82 -2.46 14.90
C VAL A 31 6.81 -2.26 13.76
N LEU A 32 6.78 -3.18 12.80
CA LEU A 32 7.58 -3.10 11.57
C LEU A 32 6.64 -2.98 10.37
N SER A 33 6.71 -1.89 9.63
CA SER A 33 6.05 -1.75 8.34
C SER A 33 7.10 -1.69 7.25
N LEU A 34 6.96 -2.55 6.24
CA LEU A 34 7.89 -2.64 5.13
C LEU A 34 7.17 -2.87 3.83
N VAL A 35 7.82 -2.46 2.76
CA VAL A 35 7.39 -2.65 1.38
C VAL A 35 8.42 -3.52 0.68
N LEU A 36 7.94 -4.52 -0.04
CA LEU A 36 8.71 -5.35 -0.96
C LEU A 36 8.39 -4.90 -2.38
N ILE A 37 9.42 -4.70 -3.19
CA ILE A 37 9.29 -4.19 -4.55
C ILE A 37 10.05 -5.14 -5.47
N ASN A 38 9.44 -5.48 -6.60
CA ASN A 38 10.11 -6.24 -7.63
C ASN A 38 9.81 -5.63 -8.99
N TYR A 39 10.87 -5.15 -9.63
CA TYR A 39 10.88 -4.73 -11.01
C TYR A 39 11.35 -5.89 -11.89
N ALA A 40 10.71 -6.09 -13.03
CA ALA A 40 11.22 -6.95 -14.08
C ALA A 40 10.87 -6.39 -15.46
N ILE A 41 11.68 -6.71 -16.45
CA ILE A 41 11.41 -6.43 -17.87
C ILE A 41 11.79 -7.64 -18.69
N HIS A 42 10.90 -8.08 -19.59
CA HIS A 42 11.22 -9.11 -20.56
C HIS A 42 11.94 -8.53 -21.76
N HIS A 43 12.74 -9.34 -22.46
CA HIS A 43 13.28 -8.91 -23.75
C HIS A 43 12.14 -8.44 -24.68
N LEU A 44 12.43 -7.47 -25.55
CA LEU A 44 11.47 -6.90 -26.51
C LEU A 44 10.34 -6.05 -25.89
N GLU A 45 10.19 -5.99 -24.57
CA GLU A 45 9.29 -5.04 -23.91
C GLU A 45 9.88 -3.63 -23.94
N ALA A 46 9.02 -2.63 -24.14
CA ALA A 46 9.43 -1.23 -24.19
C ALA A 46 9.68 -0.62 -22.79
N HIS A 47 9.11 -1.22 -21.74
CA HIS A 47 9.29 -0.82 -20.36
C HIS A 47 9.08 -2.02 -19.43
N GLY A 48 9.69 -1.99 -18.25
CA GLY A 48 9.43 -3.03 -17.25
C GLY A 48 8.17 -2.78 -16.43
N MET A 49 7.86 -3.75 -15.59
CA MET A 49 6.74 -3.73 -14.67
C MET A 49 7.25 -3.74 -13.24
N THR A 50 6.61 -2.97 -12.37
CA THR A 50 6.93 -2.93 -10.94
C THR A 50 5.74 -3.45 -10.15
N TYR A 51 5.97 -4.51 -9.37
CA TYR A 51 5.00 -5.00 -8.39
C TYR A 51 5.44 -4.66 -6.97
N GLN A 52 4.45 -4.36 -6.13
CA GLN A 52 4.66 -3.97 -4.74
C GLN A 52 3.75 -4.75 -3.80
N LEU A 53 4.32 -5.25 -2.70
CA LEU A 53 3.59 -5.81 -1.56
C LEU A 53 4.06 -5.15 -0.29
N ALA A 54 3.11 -4.74 0.55
CA ALA A 54 3.40 -4.19 1.86
C ALA A 54 2.94 -5.12 2.97
N TYR A 55 3.66 -5.06 4.10
CA TYR A 55 3.31 -5.79 5.30
C TYR A 55 3.59 -4.93 6.53
N THR A 56 2.67 -4.99 7.49
CA THR A 56 2.83 -4.37 8.80
C THR A 56 2.75 -5.47 9.87
N PHE A 57 3.81 -5.62 10.64
CA PHE A 57 4.00 -6.70 11.61
C PHE A 57 3.99 -6.20 13.04
N ASN A 58 3.48 -7.04 13.94
CA ASN A 58 3.81 -7.00 15.35
C ASN A 58 5.05 -7.87 15.61
N LEU A 59 6.16 -7.25 15.95
CA LEU A 59 7.43 -7.96 16.19
C LEU A 59 7.44 -8.82 17.46
N ARG A 60 6.46 -8.66 18.37
CA ARG A 60 6.38 -9.47 19.59
C ARG A 60 5.87 -10.88 19.34
N ASN A 61 4.97 -11.05 18.37
CA ASN A 61 4.28 -12.33 18.12
C ASN A 61 4.25 -12.73 16.64
N GLY A 62 4.83 -11.93 15.74
CA GLY A 62 4.86 -12.20 14.30
C GLY A 62 3.54 -11.94 13.58
N HIS A 63 2.53 -11.38 14.25
CA HIS A 63 1.22 -11.10 13.65
C HIS A 63 1.33 -10.10 12.50
N VAL A 64 0.68 -10.39 11.38
CA VAL A 64 0.58 -9.48 10.23
C VAL A 64 -0.76 -8.77 10.29
N TYR A 65 -0.74 -7.45 10.46
CA TYR A 65 -1.95 -6.65 10.53
C TYR A 65 -2.63 -6.53 9.17
N THR A 66 -3.93 -6.78 9.16
CA THR A 66 -4.84 -6.36 8.09
C THR A 66 -5.22 -4.89 8.26
N LEU A 67 -5.72 -4.25 7.19
CA LEU A 67 -6.16 -2.85 7.25
C LEU A 67 -7.25 -2.64 8.31
N ALA A 68 -8.21 -3.56 8.39
CA ALA A 68 -9.32 -3.50 9.35
C ALA A 68 -8.85 -3.47 10.81
N GLU A 69 -7.75 -4.16 11.14
CA GLU A 69 -7.21 -4.23 12.51
C GLU A 69 -6.54 -2.92 12.98
N LEU A 70 -6.38 -1.93 12.10
CA LEU A 70 -5.95 -0.59 12.49
C LEU A 70 -7.09 0.22 13.15
N PHE A 71 -8.34 -0.20 12.94
CA PHE A 71 -9.54 0.57 13.28
C PHE A 71 -10.43 -0.17 14.28
N LYS A 72 -11.25 0.59 15.02
CA LYS A 72 -12.22 0.01 15.98
C LYS A 72 -13.21 -0.88 15.23
N PRO A 73 -13.63 -2.03 15.80
CA PRO A 73 -14.68 -2.85 15.21
C PRO A 73 -15.95 -2.04 14.96
N GLY A 74 -16.51 -2.16 13.76
CA GLY A 74 -17.72 -1.42 13.34
C GLY A 74 -17.51 0.07 13.04
N SER A 75 -16.28 0.59 13.13
CA SER A 75 -16.00 1.97 12.70
C SER A 75 -16.14 2.11 11.17
N PRO A 76 -16.63 3.27 10.68
CA PRO A 76 -16.83 3.53 9.25
C PRO A 76 -15.51 3.93 8.55
N TYR A 77 -14.41 3.22 8.84
CA TYR A 77 -13.09 3.61 8.34
C TYR A 77 -13.01 3.54 6.81
N VAL A 78 -13.69 2.59 6.17
CA VAL A 78 -13.72 2.45 4.71
C VAL A 78 -14.28 3.72 4.07
N ASP A 79 -15.41 4.22 4.57
CA ASP A 79 -16.04 5.44 4.05
C ASP A 79 -15.14 6.65 4.26
N ARG A 80 -14.57 6.82 5.47
CA ARG A 80 -13.64 7.91 5.77
C ARG A 80 -12.41 7.89 4.85
N LEU A 81 -11.81 6.71 4.62
CA LEU A 81 -10.67 6.58 3.74
C LEU A 81 -11.06 6.87 2.28
N ASN A 82 -12.21 6.40 1.82
CA ASN A 82 -12.71 6.66 0.48
C ASN A 82 -12.92 8.15 0.23
N ASP A 83 -13.53 8.87 1.17
CA ASP A 83 -13.75 10.31 1.06
C ASP A 83 -12.42 11.07 0.98
N MET A 84 -11.45 10.71 1.83
CA MET A 84 -10.11 11.32 1.80
C MET A 84 -9.36 11.02 0.50
N ILE A 85 -9.47 9.81 -0.06
CA ILE A 85 -8.86 9.44 -1.33
C ILE A 85 -9.52 10.22 -2.48
N LYS A 86 -10.85 10.31 -2.51
CA LYS A 86 -11.59 11.09 -3.52
C LYS A 86 -11.20 12.56 -3.47
N GLN A 87 -11.09 13.14 -2.28
CA GLN A 87 -10.63 14.52 -2.11
C GLN A 87 -9.20 14.69 -2.65
N GLN A 88 -8.27 13.80 -2.29
CA GLN A 88 -6.90 13.87 -2.80
C GLN A 88 -6.81 13.68 -4.32
N ILE A 89 -7.67 12.85 -4.92
CA ILE A 89 -7.76 12.70 -6.38
C ILE A 89 -8.16 14.03 -7.03
N GLN A 90 -9.14 14.72 -6.46
CA GLN A 90 -9.61 16.02 -6.95
C GLN A 90 -8.56 17.11 -6.75
N ASP A 91 -8.01 17.26 -5.54
CA ASP A 91 -7.04 18.31 -5.19
C ASP A 91 -5.75 18.21 -6.01
N ARG A 92 -5.35 16.98 -6.37
CA ARG A 92 -4.15 16.71 -7.18
C ARG A 92 -4.45 16.63 -8.68
N GLU A 93 -5.70 16.88 -9.09
CA GLU A 93 -6.17 16.82 -10.47
C GLU A 93 -5.79 15.50 -11.18
N ILE A 94 -5.91 14.37 -10.48
CA ILE A 94 -5.46 13.08 -11.00
C ILE A 94 -6.44 12.58 -12.06
N GLN A 95 -5.95 12.46 -13.30
CA GLN A 95 -6.72 11.87 -14.39
C GLN A 95 -6.76 10.35 -14.27
N LEU A 96 -7.91 9.82 -13.86
CA LEU A 96 -8.09 8.38 -13.71
C LEU A 96 -8.49 7.72 -15.04
N LEU A 97 -8.00 6.49 -15.25
CA LEU A 97 -8.42 5.61 -16.35
C LEU A 97 -9.89 5.18 -16.21
N HIS A 98 -10.39 5.12 -14.98
CA HIS A 98 -11.78 4.86 -14.63
C HIS A 98 -12.09 5.41 -13.23
N GLU A 99 -13.37 5.54 -12.91
CA GLU A 99 -13.83 6.10 -11.64
C GLU A 99 -13.35 5.28 -10.43
N PHE A 100 -12.81 5.98 -9.41
CA PHE A 100 -12.56 5.40 -8.09
C PHE A 100 -13.85 5.30 -7.28
N LYS A 101 -14.30 4.08 -6.99
CA LYS A 101 -15.54 3.82 -6.24
C LYS A 101 -15.29 3.66 -4.74
N SER A 102 -14.42 2.72 -4.38
CA SER A 102 -14.06 2.38 -3.01
C SER A 102 -12.71 1.64 -2.98
N ILE A 103 -12.03 1.68 -1.83
CA ILE A 103 -10.98 0.73 -1.48
C ILE A 103 -11.53 -0.69 -1.34
N ASP A 104 -10.66 -1.68 -1.55
CA ASP A 104 -10.97 -3.10 -1.32
C ASP A 104 -11.01 -3.45 0.17
N ALA A 105 -11.75 -4.49 0.54
CA ALA A 105 -11.80 -4.99 1.92
C ALA A 105 -10.42 -5.43 2.46
N ASN A 106 -9.55 -5.89 1.56
CA ASN A 106 -8.15 -6.26 1.83
C ASN A 106 -7.18 -5.29 1.15
N GLN A 107 -7.55 -4.00 1.03
CA GLN A 107 -6.75 -2.96 0.41
C GLN A 107 -5.31 -2.97 0.93
N SER A 108 -4.37 -2.87 0.00
CA SER A 108 -2.95 -2.86 0.34
C SER A 108 -2.55 -1.53 0.98
N PHE A 109 -1.77 -1.62 2.06
CA PHE A 109 -1.35 -0.45 2.83
C PHE A 109 0.02 -0.69 3.48
N TYR A 110 0.68 0.40 3.86
CA TYR A 110 1.75 0.41 4.85
C TYR A 110 1.55 1.60 5.78
N ILE A 111 2.34 1.67 6.85
CA ILE A 111 2.29 2.76 7.81
C ILE A 111 3.67 3.41 7.96
N THR A 112 3.69 4.72 8.19
CA THR A 112 4.90 5.50 8.50
C THR A 112 4.84 5.99 9.95
N ASP A 113 5.73 6.91 10.33
CA ASP A 113 5.69 7.58 11.64
C ASP A 113 4.43 8.43 11.83
N LYS A 114 3.80 8.91 10.75
CA LYS A 114 2.69 9.88 10.80
C LYS A 114 1.44 9.49 10.02
N ASP A 115 1.58 8.61 9.04
CA ASP A 115 0.53 8.36 8.04
C ASP A 115 0.25 6.87 7.87
N LEU A 116 -1.04 6.57 7.70
CA LEU A 116 -1.47 5.38 7.00
C LEU A 116 -1.35 5.67 5.50
N VAL A 117 -0.66 4.81 4.75
CA VAL A 117 -0.53 4.97 3.29
C VAL A 117 -1.28 3.87 2.57
N ILE A 118 -2.31 4.26 1.83
CA ILE A 118 -3.05 3.40 0.91
C ILE A 118 -2.41 3.51 -0.46
N TYR A 119 -2.20 2.38 -1.14
CA TYR A 119 -1.60 2.37 -2.46
C TYR A 119 -2.32 1.46 -3.45
N PHE A 120 -2.20 1.82 -4.72
CA PHE A 120 -2.75 1.09 -5.86
C PHE A 120 -1.63 0.78 -6.85
N PRO A 121 -1.49 -0.48 -7.29
CA PRO A 121 -0.57 -0.87 -8.36
C PRO A 121 -0.62 0.01 -9.61
N ILE A 122 0.49 0.03 -10.35
CA ILE A 122 0.54 0.64 -11.69
C ILE A 122 -0.61 0.11 -12.57
N TYR A 123 -1.14 0.98 -13.43
CA TYR A 123 -2.29 0.72 -14.31
C TYR A 123 -3.63 0.46 -13.62
N GLN A 124 -3.71 0.37 -12.29
CA GLN A 124 -5.01 0.17 -11.65
C GLN A 124 -5.90 1.39 -11.88
N TYR A 125 -5.41 2.60 -11.60
CA TYR A 125 -6.22 3.82 -11.76
C TYR A 125 -5.58 4.87 -12.66
N THR A 126 -4.26 4.81 -12.90
CA THR A 126 -3.54 5.82 -13.67
C THR A 126 -2.60 5.16 -14.69
N PRO A 127 -2.22 5.88 -15.76
CA PRO A 127 -1.20 5.41 -16.70
C PRO A 127 0.15 5.13 -16.03
N TYR A 128 0.98 4.32 -16.69
CA TYR A 128 2.29 3.88 -16.18
C TYR A 128 3.17 4.99 -15.60
N TYR A 129 3.22 6.16 -16.23
CA TYR A 129 4.11 7.26 -15.84
C TYR A 129 3.79 7.84 -14.46
N TYR A 130 2.60 7.60 -13.91
CA TYR A 130 2.25 7.97 -12.53
C TYR A 130 2.90 7.05 -11.49
N GLY A 131 3.42 5.89 -11.91
CA GLY A 131 3.92 4.88 -10.99
C GLY A 131 2.83 4.32 -10.08
N ILE A 132 3.25 3.82 -8.91
CA ILE A 132 2.34 3.31 -7.88
C ILE A 132 1.62 4.50 -7.25
N LEU A 133 0.30 4.54 -7.42
CA LEU A 133 -0.50 5.62 -6.88
C LEU A 133 -0.65 5.46 -5.38
N THR A 134 -0.23 6.46 -4.61
CA THR A 134 -0.29 6.46 -3.13
C THR A 134 -1.12 7.63 -2.61
N PHE A 135 -1.79 7.38 -1.48
CA PHE A 135 -2.59 8.34 -0.73
C PHE A 135 -2.20 8.28 0.74
N GLN A 136 -1.73 9.40 1.27
CA GLN A 136 -1.33 9.53 2.67
C GLN A 136 -2.54 9.96 3.50
N VAL A 137 -2.75 9.28 4.62
CA VAL A 137 -3.83 9.52 5.57
C VAL A 137 -3.20 9.81 6.93
N PRO A 138 -3.10 11.08 7.32
CA PRO A 138 -2.53 11.45 8.61
C PRO A 138 -3.29 10.80 9.76
N TYR A 139 -2.58 10.26 10.75
CA TYR A 139 -3.22 9.62 11.91
C TYR A 139 -4.14 10.56 12.69
N THR A 140 -3.87 11.87 12.64
CA THR A 140 -4.72 12.90 13.25
C THR A 140 -6.11 12.93 12.62
N ALA A 141 -6.21 12.77 11.30
CA ALA A 141 -7.47 12.82 10.54
C ALA A 141 -8.37 11.59 10.74
N ILE A 142 -7.83 10.50 11.29
CA ILE A 142 -8.56 9.25 11.56
C ILE A 142 -8.49 8.82 13.03
N SER A 143 -8.00 9.70 13.91
CA SER A 143 -7.68 9.35 15.30
C SER A 143 -8.89 8.88 16.11
N ASP A 144 -10.08 9.38 15.79
CA ASP A 144 -11.37 8.97 16.35
C ASP A 144 -11.74 7.52 16.03
N LEU A 145 -11.23 6.98 14.93
CA LEU A 145 -11.55 5.65 14.40
C LEU A 145 -10.52 4.57 14.77
N LEU A 146 -9.31 4.95 15.18
CA LEU A 146 -8.20 4.02 15.44
C LEU A 146 -8.48 3.08 16.62
N ALA A 147 -8.13 1.80 16.46
CA ALA A 147 -8.21 0.82 17.53
C ALA A 147 -7.16 1.12 18.62
N PRO A 148 -7.54 1.23 19.92
CA PRO A 148 -6.57 1.50 21.00
C PRO A 148 -5.45 0.46 21.12
N SER A 149 -5.73 -0.80 20.76
CA SER A 149 -4.76 -1.91 20.74
C SER A 149 -4.05 -2.07 19.39
N GLY A 150 -4.42 -1.27 18.39
CA GLY A 150 -3.88 -1.32 17.03
C GLY A 150 -2.43 -0.84 16.95
N PRO A 151 -1.73 -1.13 15.83
CA PRO A 151 -0.32 -0.79 15.66
C PRO A 151 -0.06 0.73 15.72
N ILE A 152 -1.00 1.55 15.24
CA ILE A 152 -0.85 3.01 15.19
C ILE A 152 -0.91 3.64 16.60
N CYS A 153 -1.72 3.11 17.52
CA CYS A 153 -1.77 3.62 18.89
C CYS A 153 -0.48 3.31 19.65
N LYS A 154 0.22 2.20 19.34
CA LYS A 154 1.49 1.84 19.98
C LYS A 154 2.65 2.78 19.63
N ILE A 155 2.60 3.41 18.46
CA ILE A 155 3.70 4.27 17.96
C ILE A 155 3.50 5.75 18.32
N ARG A 156 2.29 6.12 18.77
CA ARG A 156 1.93 7.50 19.16
C ARG A 156 2.04 7.76 20.66
N ASN A 157 2.31 6.73 21.46
CA ASN A 157 2.39 6.78 22.93
C ASN A 157 3.84 6.63 23.42
#